data_AF-A0A376Y4V8-F1
#
_entry.id   AF-A0A376Y4V8-F1
#
_cell.length_a   1.000
_cell.length_b   1.000
_cell.length_c   1.000
_cell.angle_alpha   90.00
_cell.angle_beta   90.00
_cell.angle_gamma   90.00
#
_symmetry.space_group_name_H-M   'P 1'
#
loop_
_entity.id
_entity.type
_entity.pdbx_description
1 polymer ?
#
loop_
_entity_poly.entity_id
_entity_poly.type
_entity_poly.pdbx_seq_one_letter_code
_entity_poly.pdbx_strand_id
1 'polypeptide(L)' 'MAIKLIAIDMDGTLLLPDHTISPAVKNAIAAARARGVNVVLTTGRPYAGVHNYLKELHMEQPGDYCITYNGAAGTEGR' A
#
# COMPACT_ATOMS: atom_id res chain seq x y z
N MET A 1 16.14 16.05 -5.75
CA MET A 1 15.38 15.08 -6.58
C MET A 1 13.98 14.92 -6.01
N ALA A 2 12.97 14.66 -6.84
CA ALA A 2 11.61 14.38 -6.37
C ALA A 2 11.47 12.91 -5.93
N ILE A 3 10.62 12.64 -4.93
CA ILE A 3 10.29 11.28 -4.49
C ILE A 3 9.63 10.51 -5.63
N LYS A 4 10.04 9.24 -5.82
CA LYS A 4 9.51 8.34 -6.85
C LYS A 4 8.76 7.14 -6.28
N LEU A 5 9.06 6.76 -5.05
CA LEU A 5 8.44 5.62 -4.38
C LEU A 5 8.26 5.90 -2.89
N ILE A 6 7.14 5.44 -2.33
CA ILE A 6 6.83 5.43 -0.90
C ILE A 6 6.53 3.97 -0.53
N ALA A 7 7.39 3.36 0.28
CA ALA A 7 7.12 2.08 0.91
C ALA A 7 6.49 2.35 2.29
N ILE A 8 5.36 1.72 2.58
CA ILE A 8 4.63 1.96 3.84
C ILE A 8 4.23 0.66 4.51
N ASP A 9 4.57 0.55 5.79
CA ASP A 9 4.12 -0.55 6.64
C ASP A 9 2.62 -0.45 6.97
N MET A 10 2.01 -1.57 7.33
CA MET A 10 0.58 -1.65 7.62
C MET A 10 0.24 -1.47 9.09
N ASP A 11 0.58 -2.45 9.94
CA ASP A 11 0.13 -2.52 11.32
C ASP A 11 0.88 -1.54 12.22
N GLY A 12 0.17 -0.60 12.84
CA GLY A 12 0.79 0.47 13.64
C GLY A 12 1.38 1.61 12.81
N THR A 13 1.22 1.57 11.49
CA THR A 13 1.69 2.62 10.56
C THR A 13 0.55 3.14 9.67
N LEU A 14 0.11 2.38 8.66
CA LEU A 14 -1.00 2.75 7.77
C LEU A 14 -2.37 2.59 8.45
N LEU A 15 -2.53 1.48 9.17
CA LEU A 15 -3.80 1.06 9.76
C LEU A 15 -4.01 1.71 11.12
N LEU A 16 -5.26 2.10 11.37
CA LEU A 16 -5.74 2.42 12.71
C LEU A 16 -5.77 1.16 13.60
N PRO A 17 -5.89 1.30 14.93
CA PRO A 17 -5.97 0.15 15.84
C PRO A 17 -7.14 -0.81 15.56
N ASP A 18 -8.19 -0.36 14.87
CA ASP A 18 -9.33 -1.17 14.42
C ASP A 18 -9.12 -1.79 13.03
N HIS A 19 -7.91 -1.71 12.50
CA HIS A 19 -7.46 -2.24 11.21
C HIS A 19 -8.11 -1.56 9.99
N THR A 20 -8.67 -0.36 10.16
CA THR A 20 -9.19 0.46 9.06
C THR A 20 -8.17 1.48 8.56
N ILE A 21 -8.38 2.02 7.36
CA ILE A 21 -7.60 3.13 6.81
C ILE A 21 -8.40 4.42 6.94
N SER A 22 -7.84 5.43 7.61
CA SER A 22 -8.51 6.72 7.77
C SER A 22 -8.74 7.43 6.42
N PRO A 23 -9.79 8.27 6.29
CA PRO A 23 -10.03 9.04 5.06
C PRO A 23 -8.86 9.94 4.67
N ALA A 24 -8.17 10.53 5.66
CA ALA A 24 -7.01 11.38 5.42
C ALA A 24 -5.86 10.61 4.76
N VAL A 25 -5.59 9.38 5.22
CA VAL A 25 -4.55 8.51 4.64
C VAL A 25 -4.89 8.10 3.22
N LYS A 26 -6.15 7.73 2.94
CA LYS A 26 -6.60 7.41 1.57
C LYS A 26 -6.37 8.59 0.62
N ASN A 27 -6.75 9.79 1.03
CA ASN A 27 -6.57 11.01 0.24
C ASN A 27 -5.09 11.32 0.00
N ALA A 28 -4.23 11.12 0.99
CA ALA A 28 -2.78 11.33 0.86
C ALA A 28 -2.14 10.34 -0.12
N ILE A 29 -2.51 9.06 -0.05
CA ILE A 29 -2.05 8.02 -0.99
C ILE A 29 -2.51 8.34 -2.41
N ALA A 30 -3.78 8.71 -2.59
CA ALA A 30 -4.32 9.10 -3.89
C ALA A 30 -3.58 10.32 -4.46
N ALA A 31 -3.31 11.35 -3.64
CA ALA A 31 -2.57 12.54 -4.07
C ALA A 31 -1.11 12.23 -4.45
N ALA A 32 -0.45 11.32 -3.75
CA ALA A 32 0.91 10.87 -4.10
C ALA A 32 0.90 10.12 -5.43
N ARG A 33 -0.03 9.17 -5.61
CA ARG A 33 -0.20 8.41 -6.86
C ARG A 33 -0.53 9.30 -8.05
N ALA A 34 -1.40 10.29 -7.87
CA ALA A 34 -1.73 11.29 -8.91
C ALA A 34 -0.52 12.12 -9.37
N ARG A 35 0.53 12.22 -8.54
CA ARG A 35 1.80 12.87 -8.89
C ARG A 35 2.82 11.92 -9.51
N GLY A 36 2.42 10.68 -9.82
CA GLY A 36 3.28 9.65 -10.38
C GLY A 36 4.25 9.03 -9.37
N VAL A 37 3.93 9.09 -8.07
CA VAL A 37 4.71 8.39 -7.03
C VAL A 37 4.13 7.00 -6.84
N ASN A 38 4.99 5.98 -6.93
CA ASN A 38 4.60 4.60 -6.64
C ASN A 38 4.46 4.41 -5.14
N VAL A 39 3.26 4.07 -4.68
CA VAL A 39 3.03 3.68 -3.28
C VAL A 39 3.04 2.16 -3.22
N VAL A 40 3.79 1.58 -2.29
CA VAL A 40 3.95 0.14 -2.12
C VAL A 40 3.65 -0.23 -0.67
N LEU A 41 2.64 -1.09 -0.47
CA LEU A 41 2.38 -1.65 0.86
C LEU A 41 3.45 -2.70 1.16
N THR A 42 4.12 -2.58 2.31
CA THR A 42 5.24 -3.45 2.71
C THR A 42 4.97 -4.01 4.09
N THR A 43 4.65 -5.30 4.21
CA THR A 43 4.11 -5.86 5.44
C THR A 43 4.57 -7.29 5.72
N GLY A 44 4.49 -7.68 6.99
CA GLY A 44 4.58 -9.08 7.43
C GLY A 44 3.40 -9.95 7.03
N ARG A 45 2.25 -9.35 6.72
CA ARG A 45 1.03 -10.09 6.38
C ARG A 45 1.22 -10.94 5.11
N PRO A 46 0.57 -12.12 5.02
CA PRO A 46 0.44 -12.83 3.76
C PRO A 46 -0.41 -12.02 2.78
N TYR A 47 -0.29 -12.27 1.48
CA TYR A 47 -1.06 -11.53 0.45
C TYR A 47 -2.58 -11.54 0.70
N ALA A 48 -3.13 -12.65 1.19
CA ALA A 48 -4.55 -12.75 1.57
C ALA A 48 -4.98 -11.71 2.62
N GLY A 49 -4.07 -11.24 3.48
CA GLY A 49 -4.31 -10.20 4.47
C GLY A 49 -4.08 -8.78 3.97
N VAL A 50 -3.75 -8.60 2.68
CA VAL A 50 -3.39 -7.32 2.05
C VAL A 50 -4.31 -6.99 0.87
N HIS A 51 -4.78 -7.99 0.12
CA HIS A 51 -5.57 -7.80 -1.11
C HIS A 51 -6.75 -6.81 -0.95
N ASN A 52 -7.55 -6.92 0.12
CA ASN A 52 -8.68 -6.01 0.35
C ASN A 52 -8.26 -4.54 0.53
N TYR A 53 -7.09 -4.30 1.11
CA TYR A 53 -6.55 -2.94 1.28
C TYR A 53 -6.01 -2.37 -0.03
N LEU A 54 -5.41 -3.21 -0.89
CA LEU A 54 -5.00 -2.79 -2.24
C LEU A 54 -6.21 -2.34 -3.04
N LYS A 55 -7.31 -3.10 -2.98
CA LYS A 55 -8.58 -2.75 -3.61
C LYS A 55 -9.18 -1.44 -3.06
N GLU A 56 -9.20 -1.29 -1.74
CA GLU A 56 -9.69 -0.08 -1.06
C GLU A 56 -8.88 1.18 -1.44
N LEU A 57 -7.58 1.01 -1.73
CA LEU A 57 -6.67 2.09 -2.14
C LEU A 57 -6.52 2.23 -3.67
N HIS A 58 -7.24 1.43 -4.46
CA HIS A 58 -7.15 1.39 -5.92
C HIS A 58 -5.72 1.11 -6.44
N MET A 59 -5.07 0.11 -5.85
CA MET A 59 -3.69 -0.31 -6.10
C MET A 59 -3.63 -1.69 -6.78
N GLU A 60 -4.47 -1.90 -7.79
CA GLU A 60 -4.63 -3.17 -8.54
C GLU A 60 -4.38 -2.97 -10.05
N GLN A 61 -3.71 -1.88 -10.43
CA GLN A 61 -3.39 -1.60 -11.83
C GLN A 61 -2.00 -2.14 -12.19
N PRO A 62 -1.71 -2.40 -13.47
CA PRO A 62 -0.36 -2.77 -13.90
C PRO A 62 0.68 -1.76 -13.41
N GLY A 63 1.75 -2.26 -12.78
CA GLY A 63 2.77 -1.44 -12.14
C GLY A 63 2.51 -1.05 -10.67
N ASP A 64 1.37 -1.46 -10.10
CA ASP A 64 1.18 -1.44 -8.65
C ASP A 64 1.82 -2.67 -8.01
N TYR A 65 2.53 -2.49 -6.90
CA TYR A 65 3.22 -3.59 -6.23
C TYR A 65 2.93 -3.60 -4.73
N CYS A 66 3.02 -4.78 -4.14
CA CYS A 66 3.09 -4.96 -2.69
C CYS A 66 4.23 -5.92 -2.32
N ILE A 67 4.72 -5.76 -1.10
CA ILE A 67 5.71 -6.62 -0.47
C ILE A 67 5.04 -7.27 0.74
N THR A 68 5.07 -8.59 0.80
CA THR A 68 4.36 -9.42 1.80
C THR A 68 5.33 -10.38 2.48
N TYR A 69 4.88 -11.07 3.53
CA TYR A 69 5.68 -12.05 4.28
C TYR A 69 7.03 -11.50 4.76
N ASN A 70 7.04 -10.26 5.29
CA ASN A 70 8.24 -9.56 5.77
C ASN A 70 9.34 -9.41 4.69
N GLY A 71 8.94 -9.31 3.42
CA GLY A 71 9.88 -9.17 2.30
C GLY A 71 10.18 -10.47 1.56
N ALA A 72 9.68 -11.62 2.00
CA ALA A 72 9.93 -12.88 1.32
C ALA A 72 9.24 -12.98 -0.06
N ALA A 73 8.21 -12.17 -0.31
CA ALA A 73 7.53 -12.12 -1.60
C ALA A 73 7.16 -10.69 -2.00
N GLY A 74 7.52 -10.32 -3.23
CA GLY A 74 6.98 -9.16 -3.94
C GLY A 74 5.97 -9.61 -5.00
N THR A 75 4.86 -8.89 -5.15
CA THR A 75 3.80 -9.27 -6.10
C THR A 75 3.18 -8.01 -6.71
N GLU A 76 2.79 -8.09 -7.98
CA GLU A 76 2.03 -7.03 -8.64
C GLU A 76 0.58 -7.06 -8.11
N GLY A 77 0.02 -5.88 -7.80
CA GLY A 77 -1.36 -5.74 -7.36
C GLY A 77 -2.31 -6.29 -8.42
N ARG A 78 -2.94 -7.42 -8.10
CA ARG A 78 -3.94 -8.11 -8.90
C ARG A 78 -5.22 -8.29 -8.09
#